data_AF-A0A1E3QFM5-F1
#
_entry.id   AF-A0A1E3QFM5-F1
#
_cell.length_a   1.000
_cell.length_b   1.000
_cell.length_c   1.000
_cell.angle_alpha   90.00
_cell.angle_beta   90.00
_cell.angle_gamma   90.00
#
_symmetry.space_group_name_H-M   'P 1'
#
loop_
_entity.id
_entity.type
_entity.pdbx_description
1 polymer ?
#
loop_
_entity_poly.entity_id
_entity_poly.type
_entity_poly.pdbx_seq_one_letter_code
_entity_poly.pdbx_strand_id
1 'polypeptide(L)'
;MPGGQRLSGILPRPRQILEFPPLQQKRVDQGYAEGILHPPGSARDPIIKPFPHLKSLVHKSSPLPRRNGVKNYKDEVSKLRREYYRQAVAAAYDRYLLNLKKQAAAAEEEKKRLEKQKKGLNQRLEDRIFTLPTVESFLQTYHPPTANPEVKKAEKLLRQNAQMHRLSQEIKRRARQLIDLHQNAETFIVSIEELNKRIDEEFADNKEFPLVDYSYRALSALVNDRTRPGYGLDEREGIYSTVVRELVGTSFRGRPGFAEVEKALMTEIELDAEKTNAE
;
A
#
# COMPACT_ATOMS: atom_id res chain seq x y z
N MET A 1 9.36 22.19 -19.83
CA MET A 1 10.04 21.55 -18.69
C MET A 1 10.98 20.50 -19.25
N PRO A 2 12.30 20.69 -19.22
CA PRO A 2 13.23 19.68 -19.70
C PRO A 2 13.12 18.42 -18.83
N GLY A 3 12.86 17.28 -19.46
CA GLY A 3 12.73 15.99 -18.81
C GLY A 3 14.08 15.53 -18.24
N GLY A 4 14.31 15.83 -16.96
CA GLY A 4 15.48 15.31 -16.24
C GLY A 4 15.40 13.79 -16.16
N GLN A 5 16.37 13.10 -16.77
CA GLN A 5 16.55 11.66 -16.64
C GLN A 5 16.65 11.31 -15.15
N ARG A 6 15.75 10.45 -14.66
CA ARG A 6 15.80 9.99 -13.27
C ARG A 6 17.01 9.08 -13.13
N LEU A 7 18.01 9.53 -12.36
CA LEU A 7 19.15 8.71 -11.98
C LEU A 7 18.62 7.46 -11.26
N SER A 8 18.87 6.29 -11.85
CA SER A 8 18.51 5.00 -11.26
C SER A 8 19.56 4.62 -10.23
N GLY A 9 19.12 4.36 -8.99
CA GLY A 9 20.00 3.90 -7.90
C GLY A 9 19.84 4.73 -6.62
N ILE A 10 19.73 4.04 -5.49
CA ILE A 10 19.70 4.66 -4.16
C ILE A 10 21.03 4.37 -3.49
N LEU A 11 21.81 5.41 -3.22
CA LEU A 11 23.02 5.29 -2.39
C LEU A 11 22.63 5.14 -0.92
N PRO A 12 23.38 4.33 -0.14
CA PRO A 12 23.15 4.23 1.29
C PRO A 12 23.37 5.60 1.94
N ARG A 13 22.51 5.94 2.90
CA ARG A 13 22.65 7.19 3.65
C ARG A 13 23.94 7.15 4.47
N PRO A 14 24.80 8.19 4.38
CA PRO A 14 26.03 8.23 5.16
C PRO A 14 25.70 8.26 6.66
N ARG A 15 26.45 7.50 7.46
CA ARG A 15 26.34 7.51 8.91
C ARG A 15 26.78 8.87 9.46
N GLN A 16 26.05 9.40 10.43
CA GLN A 16 26.44 10.64 11.11
C GLN A 16 27.60 10.37 12.07
N ILE A 17 28.64 11.21 12.02
CA ILE A 17 29.81 11.12 12.91
C ILE A 17 29.46 11.57 14.33
N LEU A 18 28.60 12.58 14.44
CA LEU A 18 28.11 13.14 15.69
C LEU A 18 26.59 13.09 15.69
N GLU A 19 26.01 12.43 16.70
CA GLU A 19 24.58 12.43 16.93
C GLU A 19 24.20 13.73 17.63
N PHE A 20 23.70 14.69 16.86
CA PHE A 20 23.19 15.93 17.41
C PHE A 20 21.72 15.73 17.81
N PRO A 21 21.31 16.07 19.04
CA PRO A 21 19.91 16.08 19.37
C PRO A 21 19.19 17.06 18.43
N PRO A 22 17.99 16.73 17.94
CA PRO A 22 17.23 17.67 17.14
C PRO A 22 17.03 18.95 17.94
N LEU A 23 17.13 20.11 17.28
CA LEU A 23 16.73 21.38 17.88
C LEU A 23 15.22 21.31 18.15
N GLN A 24 14.87 20.90 19.37
CA GLN A 24 13.48 20.83 19.79
C GLN A 24 12.98 22.26 20.03
N GLN A 25 12.38 22.85 19.01
CA GLN A 25 11.54 24.02 19.21
C GLN A 25 10.28 23.53 19.90
N LYS A 26 10.06 23.93 21.17
CA LYS A 26 8.85 23.62 21.92
C LYS A 26 7.67 24.19 21.12
N ARG A 27 6.91 23.32 20.46
CA ARG A 27 5.67 23.75 19.79
C ARG A 27 4.65 24.05 20.88
N VAL A 28 3.82 25.06 20.67
CA VAL A 28 2.79 25.48 21.62
C VAL A 28 1.83 24.32 21.94
N ASP A 29 1.63 23.40 20.99
CA ASP A 29 0.69 22.27 21.09
C ASP A 29 1.34 20.95 21.57
N GLN A 30 2.58 20.97 22.07
CA GLN A 30 3.28 19.76 22.50
C GLN A 30 3.38 19.66 24.03
N GLY A 31 2.79 18.59 24.59
CA GLY A 31 2.88 18.23 26.01
C GLY A 31 1.51 18.02 26.65
N TYR A 32 1.51 17.80 27.97
CA TYR A 32 0.27 17.79 28.77
C TYR A 32 -0.21 19.22 28.99
N ALA A 33 -1.50 19.47 28.79
CA ALA A 33 -2.11 20.78 29.08
C ALA A 33 -1.90 21.17 30.55
N GLU A 34 -1.89 22.48 30.81
CA GLU A 34 -1.75 23.01 32.16
C GLU A 34 -2.86 22.47 33.07
N GLY A 35 -2.49 22.05 34.29
CA GLY A 35 -3.44 21.45 35.25
C GLY A 35 -3.82 19.98 35.05
N ILE A 36 -3.50 19.35 33.91
CA ILE A 36 -3.75 17.91 33.70
C ILE A 36 -2.61 17.08 34.31
N LEU A 37 -2.98 16.08 35.12
CA LEU A 37 -2.04 15.10 35.67
C LEU A 37 -1.54 14.16 34.57
N HIS A 38 -0.23 13.89 34.57
CA HIS A 38 0.38 12.89 33.71
C HIS A 38 0.32 11.51 34.40
N PRO A 39 0.36 10.39 33.66
CA PRO A 39 0.31 9.06 34.26
C PRO A 39 1.52 8.80 35.17
N PRO A 40 1.33 8.00 36.24
CA PRO A 40 2.40 7.68 37.16
C PRO A 40 3.51 6.90 36.43
N GLY A 41 4.77 7.29 36.66
CA GLY A 41 5.93 6.68 36.01
C GLY A 41 6.30 7.26 34.64
N SER A 42 5.51 8.21 34.08
CA SER A 42 5.90 8.96 32.89
C SER A 42 6.47 10.33 33.24
N ALA A 43 7.39 10.84 32.42
CA ALA A 43 7.79 12.24 32.47
C ALA A 43 6.73 13.10 31.77
N ARG A 44 6.34 14.22 32.38
CA ARG A 44 5.43 15.20 31.78
C ARG A 44 6.07 15.89 30.57
N ASP A 45 7.31 16.30 30.75
CA ASP A 45 8.09 17.02 29.76
C ASP A 45 9.00 16.06 28.96
N PRO A 46 9.28 16.37 27.68
CA PRO A 46 10.21 15.59 26.89
C PRO A 46 11.61 15.65 27.50
N ILE A 47 12.30 14.51 27.54
CA ILE A 47 13.68 14.43 28.01
C ILE A 47 14.60 15.11 27.00
N ILE A 48 15.07 16.32 27.34
CA ILE A 48 16.01 17.07 26.52
C ILE A 48 17.41 16.49 26.72
N LYS A 49 17.96 15.85 25.68
CA LYS A 49 19.35 15.38 25.70
C LYS A 49 20.29 16.59 25.62
N PRO A 50 21.21 16.78 26.58
CA PRO A 50 22.12 17.90 26.54
C PRO A 50 23.08 17.76 25.36
N PHE A 51 23.42 18.90 24.75
CA PHE A 51 24.39 18.94 23.67
C PHE A 51 25.79 18.60 24.23
N PRO A 52 26.48 17.56 23.73
CA PRO A 52 27.81 17.23 24.23
C PRO A 52 28.82 18.31 23.81
N HIS A 53 29.53 18.88 24.78
CA HIS A 53 30.61 19.81 24.48
C HIS A 53 31.74 19.07 23.74
N LEU A 54 32.19 19.60 22.59
CA LEU A 54 33.27 19.01 21.78
C LEU A 54 34.49 18.54 22.60
N LYS A 55 34.97 19.39 23.52
CA LYS A 55 36.12 19.10 24.37
C LYS A 55 35.87 17.90 25.29
N SER A 56 34.68 17.81 25.89
CA SER A 56 34.34 16.71 26.81
C SER A 56 34.14 15.40 26.05
N LEU A 57 33.59 15.45 24.84
CA LEU A 57 33.44 14.28 23.97
C LEU A 57 34.80 13.70 23.55
N VAL A 58 35.71 14.56 23.09
CA VAL A 58 37.07 14.16 22.69
C VAL A 58 37.84 13.59 23.87
N HIS A 59 37.73 14.21 25.05
CA HIS A 59 38.41 13.76 26.25
C HIS A 59 37.92 12.37 26.70
N LYS A 60 36.62 12.11 26.61
CA LYS A 60 36.02 10.81 26.98
C LYS A 60 36.39 9.69 26.01
N SER A 61 36.30 9.96 24.70
CA SER A 61 36.47 8.93 23.66
C SER A 61 37.93 8.70 23.25
N SER A 62 38.79 9.70 23.43
CA SER A 62 40.20 9.67 23.03
C SER A 62 41.10 10.22 24.14
N PRO A 63 41.17 9.55 25.31
CA PRO A 63 42.03 10.00 26.41
C PRO A 63 43.51 9.94 26.00
N LEU A 64 44.29 10.87 26.54
CA LEU A 64 45.74 10.85 26.40
C LEU A 64 46.34 9.71 27.26
N PRO A 65 47.43 9.07 26.80
CA PRO A 65 48.07 8.00 27.57
C PRO A 65 48.58 8.56 28.90
N ARG A 66 48.37 7.82 30.00
CA ARG A 66 48.78 8.22 31.36
C ARG A 66 50.27 7.99 31.65
N ARG A 67 50.96 7.17 30.85
CA ARG A 67 52.38 6.83 31.01
C ARG A 67 53.07 6.93 29.65
N ASN A 68 54.23 7.58 29.62
CA ASN A 68 55.10 7.64 28.45
C ASN A 68 55.99 6.38 28.45
N GLY A 69 55.43 5.26 28.00
CA GLY A 69 56.17 4.00 27.85
C GLY A 69 57.03 3.97 26.58
N VAL A 70 57.82 2.89 26.44
CA VAL A 70 58.63 2.61 25.24
C VAL A 70 57.74 2.60 24.01
N LYS A 71 58.12 3.40 22.99
CA LYS A 71 57.35 3.57 21.76
C LYS A 71 57.25 2.25 21.01
N ASN A 72 56.09 1.62 21.07
CA ASN A 72 55.75 0.47 20.26
C ASN A 72 54.94 0.92 19.03
N TYR A 73 54.97 0.14 17.94
CA TYR A 73 54.11 0.39 16.76
C TYR A 73 52.62 0.58 17.12
N LYS A 74 52.15 -0.15 18.16
CA LYS A 74 50.79 0.00 18.70
C LYS A 74 50.49 1.40 19.27
N ASP A 75 51.49 2.07 19.84
CA ASP A 75 51.34 3.43 20.37
C ASP A 75 51.28 4.47 19.25
N GLU A 76 52.03 4.27 18.18
CA GLU A 76 51.99 5.12 16.98
C GLU A 76 50.64 5.01 16.27
N VAL A 77 50.17 3.78 16.03
CA VAL A 77 48.82 3.54 15.47
C VAL A 77 47.74 4.12 16.37
N SER A 78 47.87 3.98 17.70
CA SER A 78 46.91 4.57 18.64
C SER A 78 46.95 6.09 18.61
N LYS A 79 48.13 6.71 18.48
CA LYS A 79 48.27 8.17 18.33
C LYS A 79 47.59 8.65 17.06
N LEU A 80 47.84 7.97 15.94
CA LEU A 80 47.23 8.28 14.65
C LEU A 80 45.70 8.18 14.71
N ARG A 81 45.15 7.13 15.32
CA ARG A 81 43.69 6.98 15.52
C ARG A 81 43.10 8.12 16.33
N ARG A 82 43.79 8.55 17.41
CA ARG A 82 43.35 9.68 18.24
C ARG A 82 43.37 11.00 17.45
N GLU A 83 44.37 11.22 16.62
CA GLU A 83 44.48 12.41 15.76
C GLU A 83 43.36 12.46 14.72
N TYR A 84 43.14 11.36 13.97
CA TYR A 84 42.04 11.29 13.01
C TYR A 84 40.67 11.45 13.67
N TYR A 85 40.46 10.85 14.85
CA TYR A 85 39.22 11.04 15.59
C TYR A 85 39.00 12.51 15.96
N ARG A 86 40.02 13.19 16.50
CA ARG A 86 39.93 14.62 16.84
C ARG A 86 39.60 15.49 15.62
N GLN A 87 40.28 15.25 14.49
CA GLN A 87 40.04 15.98 13.25
C GLN A 87 38.63 15.71 12.71
N ALA A 88 38.17 14.46 12.69
CA ALA A 88 36.85 14.09 12.20
C ALA A 88 35.72 14.72 13.04
N VAL A 89 35.88 14.72 14.36
CA VAL A 89 34.89 15.30 15.29
C VAL A 89 34.86 16.83 15.18
N ALA A 90 36.01 17.49 15.07
CA ALA A 90 36.07 18.94 14.84
C ALA A 90 35.42 19.33 13.50
N ALA A 91 35.78 18.66 12.40
CA ALA A 91 35.21 18.91 11.08
C ALA A 91 33.70 18.63 11.03
N ALA A 92 33.22 17.60 11.73
CA ALA A 92 31.79 17.31 11.83
C ALA A 92 31.03 18.40 12.60
N TYR A 93 31.63 18.94 13.67
CA TYR A 93 31.06 20.04 14.44
C TYR A 93 30.98 21.34 13.63
N ASP A 94 32.04 21.68 12.88
CA ASP A 94 32.04 22.87 12.02
C ASP A 94 30.99 22.78 10.90
N ARG A 95 30.84 21.60 10.29
CA ARG A 95 29.77 21.33 9.31
C ARG A 95 28.38 21.50 9.92
N TYR A 96 28.19 21.04 11.15
CA TYR A 96 26.93 21.22 11.86
C TYR A 96 26.61 22.69 12.09
N LEU A 97 27.58 23.48 12.59
CA LEU A 97 27.41 24.93 12.78
C LEU A 97 27.08 25.65 11.48
N LEU A 98 27.73 25.27 10.37
CA LEU A 98 27.47 25.84 9.06
C LEU A 98 26.04 25.52 8.58
N ASN A 99 25.59 24.28 8.76
CA ASN A 99 24.21 23.89 8.42
C ASN A 99 23.19 24.64 9.28
N LEU A 100 23.48 24.85 10.56
CA LEU A 100 22.62 25.59 11.48
C LEU A 100 22.48 27.06 11.04
N LYS A 101 23.58 27.69 10.63
CA LYS A 101 23.57 29.04 10.04
C LYS A 101 22.75 29.09 8.74
N LYS A 102 22.88 28.09 7.87
CA LYS A 102 22.08 28.00 6.63
C LYS A 102 20.59 27.85 6.92
N GLN A 103 20.23 27.02 7.90
CA GLN A 103 18.83 26.84 8.31
C GLN A 103 18.26 28.14 8.89
N ALA A 104 19.02 28.85 9.72
CA ALA A 104 18.62 30.15 10.26
C ALA A 104 18.40 31.18 9.14
N ALA A 105 19.34 31.28 8.19
CA ALA A 105 19.21 32.17 7.03
C ALA A 105 17.98 31.83 6.17
N ALA A 106 17.76 30.54 5.88
CA ALA A 106 16.58 30.10 5.12
C ALA A 106 15.27 30.41 5.86
N ALA A 107 15.24 30.26 7.19
CA ALA A 107 14.08 30.62 7.99
C ALA A 107 13.80 32.13 7.98
N GLU A 108 14.83 32.97 7.97
CA GLU A 108 14.68 34.41 7.82
C GLU A 108 14.19 34.80 6.42
N GLU A 109 14.69 34.15 5.38
CA GLU A 109 14.21 34.35 4.00
C GLU A 109 12.74 33.95 3.83
N GLU A 110 12.35 32.81 4.41
CA GLU A 110 10.94 32.38 4.45
C GLU A 110 10.07 33.41 5.18
N LYS A 111 10.50 33.91 6.34
CA LYS A 111 9.78 34.98 7.06
C LYS A 111 9.63 36.23 6.21
N LYS A 112 10.71 36.69 5.56
CA LYS A 112 10.67 37.84 4.64
C LYS A 112 9.74 37.59 3.44
N ARG A 113 9.72 36.37 2.89
CA ARG A 113 8.81 36.00 1.80
C ARG A 113 7.35 36.04 2.26
N LEU A 114 7.06 35.49 3.44
CA LEU A 114 5.71 35.51 4.02
C LEU A 114 5.25 36.93 4.33
N GLU A 115 6.12 37.79 4.86
CA GLU A 115 5.80 39.19 5.08
C GLU A 115 5.54 39.95 3.77
N LYS A 116 6.35 39.71 2.72
CA LYS A 116 6.10 40.27 1.39
C LYS A 116 4.79 39.79 0.79
N GLN A 117 4.46 38.50 0.94
CA GLN A 117 3.19 37.95 0.48
C GLN A 117 2.01 38.55 1.24
N LYS A 118 2.08 38.64 2.57
CA LYS A 118 1.04 39.30 3.38
C LYS A 118 0.84 40.76 3.00
N LYS A 119 1.93 41.50 2.76
CA LYS A 119 1.87 42.89 2.31
C LYS A 119 1.29 43.02 0.89
N GLY A 120 1.65 42.13 -0.04
CA GLY A 120 1.12 42.13 -1.41
C GLY A 120 -0.35 41.66 -1.52
N LEU A 121 -0.79 40.76 -0.65
CA LEU A 121 -2.18 40.28 -0.60
C LEU A 121 -3.13 41.29 0.06
N ASN A 122 -2.65 42.04 1.06
CA ASN A 122 -3.46 43.02 1.78
C ASN A 122 -3.51 44.39 1.10
N GLN A 123 -2.66 44.65 0.10
CA GLN A 123 -2.77 45.80 -0.78
C GLN A 123 -3.88 45.56 -1.82
N ARG A 124 -5.12 45.45 -1.35
CA ARG A 124 -6.27 45.74 -2.20
C ARG A 124 -6.23 47.24 -2.43
N LEU A 125 -5.77 47.66 -3.60
CA LEU A 125 -5.93 49.04 -4.05
C LEU A 125 -7.42 49.36 -3.96
N GLU A 126 -7.81 50.30 -3.11
CA GLU A 126 -9.21 50.66 -2.88
C GLU A 126 -9.91 51.01 -4.20
N ASP A 127 -9.16 51.65 -5.13
CA ASP A 127 -9.58 51.97 -6.49
C ASP A 127 -9.96 50.74 -7.35
N ARG A 128 -9.35 49.56 -7.09
CA ARG A 128 -9.65 48.32 -7.83
C ARG A 128 -10.92 47.63 -7.33
N ILE A 129 -11.32 47.89 -6.09
CA ILE A 129 -12.55 47.31 -5.51
C ILE A 129 -13.78 47.92 -6.21
N PHE A 130 -13.73 49.23 -6.52
CA PHE A 130 -14.86 49.93 -7.14
C PHE A 130 -14.86 49.91 -8.68
N THR A 131 -13.75 49.50 -9.32
CA THR A 131 -13.65 49.44 -10.79
C THR A 131 -13.87 48.03 -11.36
N LEU A 132 -13.79 46.99 -10.54
CA LEU A 132 -14.04 45.61 -10.97
C LEU A 132 -15.49 45.20 -10.67
N PRO A 133 -16.13 44.42 -11.56
CA PRO A 133 -17.47 43.91 -11.31
C PRO A 133 -17.49 42.91 -10.15
N THR A 134 -18.50 43.01 -9.28
CA THR A 134 -18.66 42.13 -8.11
C THR A 134 -19.14 40.73 -8.53
N VAL A 135 -18.22 39.75 -8.54
CA VAL A 135 -18.53 38.34 -8.86
C VAL A 135 -18.73 37.48 -7.58
N GLU A 136 -18.72 38.10 -6.40
CA GLU A 136 -18.76 37.38 -5.12
C GLU A 136 -20.01 36.52 -4.94
N SER A 137 -21.16 36.96 -5.43
CA SER A 137 -22.43 36.22 -5.34
C SER A 137 -22.40 34.89 -6.10
N PHE A 138 -21.68 34.83 -7.23
CA PHE A 138 -21.53 33.63 -8.04
C PHE A 138 -20.53 32.64 -7.41
N LEU A 139 -19.47 33.15 -6.79
CA LEU A 139 -18.45 32.32 -6.14
C LEU A 139 -18.91 31.75 -4.79
N GLN A 140 -19.77 32.47 -4.06
CA GLN A 140 -20.36 31.98 -2.81
C GLN A 140 -21.39 30.86 -3.04
N THR A 141 -22.10 30.88 -4.17
CA THR A 141 -23.10 29.86 -4.50
C THR A 141 -22.48 28.60 -5.12
N TYR A 142 -21.37 28.74 -5.85
CA TYR A 142 -20.69 27.60 -6.49
C TYR A 142 -19.68 26.93 -5.55
N HIS A 143 -20.17 26.26 -4.50
CA HIS A 143 -19.34 25.33 -3.76
C HIS A 143 -19.09 24.07 -4.63
N PRO A 144 -17.85 23.54 -4.70
CA PRO A 144 -17.62 22.27 -5.34
C PRO A 144 -18.54 21.20 -4.73
N PRO A 145 -19.08 20.26 -5.54
CA PRO A 145 -20.17 19.35 -5.17
C PRO A 145 -19.89 18.44 -3.95
N THR A 146 -18.65 18.43 -3.45
CA THR A 146 -18.23 17.66 -2.27
C THR A 146 -18.83 18.12 -0.94
N ALA A 147 -19.39 19.33 -0.83
CA ALA A 147 -19.99 19.83 0.41
C ALA A 147 -21.51 19.59 0.52
N ASN A 148 -22.21 19.28 -0.58
CA ASN A 148 -23.66 19.10 -0.54
C ASN A 148 -24.03 17.78 0.17
N PRO A 149 -24.85 17.79 1.25
CA PRO A 149 -25.28 16.59 1.95
C PRO A 149 -26.01 15.58 1.05
N GLU A 150 -26.69 16.04 0.00
CA GLU A 150 -27.39 15.18 -0.96
C GLU A 150 -26.41 14.37 -1.82
N VAL A 151 -25.31 15.00 -2.26
CA VAL A 151 -24.25 14.33 -3.03
C VAL A 151 -23.56 13.26 -2.17
N LYS A 152 -23.33 13.54 -0.88
CA LYS A 152 -22.77 12.54 0.06
C LYS A 152 -23.70 11.36 0.28
N LYS A 153 -25.02 11.60 0.36
CA LYS A 153 -26.03 10.52 0.44
C LYS A 153 -26.02 9.68 -0.84
N ALA A 154 -25.99 10.33 -2.00
CA ALA A 154 -25.93 9.65 -3.30
C ALA A 154 -24.65 8.80 -3.45
N GLU A 155 -23.50 9.32 -3.02
CA GLU A 155 -22.23 8.59 -3.05
C GLU A 155 -22.26 7.37 -2.11
N LYS A 156 -22.86 7.51 -0.92
CA LYS A 156 -23.02 6.39 0.02
C LYS A 156 -23.91 5.29 -0.57
N LEU A 157 -25.04 5.66 -1.19
CA LEU A 157 -25.93 4.72 -1.87
C LEU A 157 -25.22 4.03 -3.04
N LEU A 158 -24.45 4.78 -3.84
CA LEU A 158 -23.69 4.20 -4.95
C LEU A 158 -22.65 3.18 -4.46
N ARG A 159 -21.95 3.48 -3.36
CA ARG A 159 -21.00 2.55 -2.74
C ARG A 159 -21.70 1.28 -2.22
N GLN A 160 -22.86 1.43 -1.57
CA GLN A 160 -23.66 0.30 -1.09
C GLN A 160 -24.15 -0.58 -2.25
N ASN A 161 -24.70 0.03 -3.30
CA ASN A 161 -25.14 -0.69 -4.49
C ASN A 161 -23.99 -1.43 -5.17
N ALA A 162 -22.81 -0.81 -5.26
CA ALA A 162 -21.62 -1.46 -5.81
C ALA A 162 -21.17 -2.65 -4.96
N GLN A 163 -21.23 -2.56 -3.63
CA GLN A 163 -20.93 -3.68 -2.73
C GLN A 163 -21.94 -4.82 -2.88
N MET A 164 -23.24 -4.50 -2.91
CA MET A 164 -24.30 -5.49 -3.10
C MET A 164 -24.18 -6.19 -4.44
N HIS A 165 -23.85 -5.46 -5.50
CA HIS A 165 -23.62 -6.04 -6.83
C HIS A 165 -22.43 -7.01 -6.84
N ARG A 166 -21.30 -6.62 -6.22
CA ARG A 166 -20.12 -7.50 -6.09
C ARG A 166 -20.47 -8.78 -5.32
N LEU A 167 -21.14 -8.65 -4.19
CA LEU A 167 -21.54 -9.79 -3.37
C LEU A 167 -22.52 -10.71 -4.12
N SER A 168 -23.49 -10.14 -4.84
CA SER A 168 -24.41 -10.90 -5.70
C SER A 168 -23.67 -11.67 -6.79
N GLN A 169 -22.70 -11.05 -7.47
CA GLN A 169 -21.87 -11.73 -8.47
C GLN A 169 -21.05 -12.87 -7.88
N GLU A 170 -20.48 -12.69 -6.69
CA GLU A 170 -19.73 -13.75 -5.99
C GLU A 170 -20.62 -14.95 -5.64
N ILE A 171 -21.84 -14.70 -5.13
CA ILE A 171 -22.81 -15.75 -4.83
C ILE A 171 -23.18 -16.51 -6.10
N LYS A 172 -23.52 -15.80 -7.18
CA LYS A 172 -23.83 -16.43 -8.48
C LYS A 172 -22.68 -17.28 -9.01
N ARG A 173 -21.44 -16.80 -8.87
CA ARG A 173 -20.24 -17.56 -9.25
C ARG A 173 -20.10 -18.84 -8.45
N ARG A 174 -20.27 -18.79 -7.12
CA ARG A 174 -20.21 -19.97 -6.25
C ARG A 174 -21.32 -20.97 -6.58
N ALA A 175 -22.54 -20.50 -6.81
CA ALA A 175 -23.66 -21.36 -7.17
C ALA A 175 -23.41 -22.09 -8.50
N ARG A 176 -22.84 -21.41 -9.51
CA ARG A 176 -22.41 -22.06 -10.77
C ARG A 176 -21.39 -23.16 -10.53
N GLN A 177 -20.36 -22.88 -9.73
CA GLN A 177 -19.34 -23.88 -9.38
C GLN A 177 -19.94 -25.10 -8.67
N LEU A 178 -20.95 -24.90 -7.82
CA LEU A 178 -21.66 -25.99 -7.15
C LEU A 178 -22.49 -26.83 -8.12
N ILE A 179 -23.18 -26.20 -9.08
CA ILE A 179 -23.91 -26.95 -10.13
C ILE A 179 -22.93 -27.75 -10.98
N ASP A 180 -21.83 -27.14 -11.42
CA ASP A 180 -20.80 -27.84 -12.21
C ASP A 180 -20.21 -29.00 -11.40
N LEU A 181 -19.95 -28.80 -10.11
CA LEU A 181 -19.47 -29.86 -9.22
C LEU A 181 -20.51 -30.99 -9.10
N HIS A 182 -21.78 -30.66 -8.90
CA HIS A 182 -22.86 -31.64 -8.80
C HIS A 182 -23.00 -32.47 -10.08
N GLN A 183 -22.91 -31.82 -11.24
CA GLN A 183 -22.96 -32.54 -12.53
C GLN A 183 -21.74 -33.43 -12.73
N ASN A 184 -20.56 -33.02 -12.27
CA ASN A 184 -19.35 -33.83 -12.32
C ASN A 184 -19.33 -34.92 -11.23
N ALA A 185 -20.13 -34.80 -10.17
CA ALA A 185 -20.16 -35.76 -9.07
C ALA A 185 -20.60 -37.16 -9.51
N GLU A 186 -21.37 -37.27 -10.60
CA GLU A 186 -21.71 -38.57 -11.20
C GLU A 186 -20.48 -39.34 -11.70
N THR A 187 -19.37 -38.65 -11.98
CA THR A 187 -18.11 -39.30 -12.37
C THR A 187 -17.20 -39.59 -11.18
N PHE A 188 -17.56 -39.11 -9.98
CA PHE A 188 -16.75 -39.34 -8.80
C PHE A 188 -17.01 -40.74 -8.27
N ILE A 189 -15.93 -41.41 -7.88
CA ILE A 189 -15.98 -42.72 -7.27
C ILE A 189 -16.14 -42.50 -5.77
N VAL A 190 -17.31 -42.87 -5.24
CA VAL A 190 -17.63 -42.70 -3.81
C VAL A 190 -17.58 -44.03 -3.08
N SER A 191 -17.97 -45.12 -3.75
CA SER A 191 -17.99 -46.46 -3.17
C SER A 191 -16.85 -47.36 -3.68
N ILE A 192 -16.49 -48.38 -2.90
CA ILE A 192 -15.48 -49.38 -3.28
C ILE A 192 -15.97 -50.20 -4.50
N GLU A 193 -17.29 -50.41 -4.61
CA GLU A 193 -17.89 -51.12 -5.74
C GLU A 193 -17.74 -50.34 -7.05
N GLU A 194 -18.00 -49.03 -7.03
CA GLU A 194 -17.75 -48.13 -8.16
C GLU A 194 -16.27 -48.10 -8.54
N LEU A 195 -15.37 -48.16 -7.55
CA LEU A 195 -13.93 -48.20 -7.80
C LEU A 195 -13.53 -49.44 -8.60
N ASN A 196 -13.96 -50.62 -8.15
CA ASN A 196 -13.64 -51.87 -8.80
C ASN A 196 -14.20 -51.91 -10.23
N LYS A 197 -15.46 -51.48 -10.42
CA LYS A 197 -16.06 -51.36 -11.75
C LYS A 197 -15.27 -50.43 -12.67
N ARG A 198 -14.83 -49.28 -12.15
CA ARG A 198 -14.08 -48.30 -12.96
C ARG A 198 -12.68 -48.79 -13.29
N ILE A 199 -12.03 -49.53 -12.39
CA ILE A 199 -10.78 -50.24 -12.66
C ILE A 199 -11.02 -51.25 -13.79
N ASP A 200 -12.01 -52.12 -13.66
CA ASP A 200 -12.31 -53.13 -14.68
C ASP A 200 -12.60 -52.49 -16.04
N GLU A 201 -13.35 -51.38 -16.10
CA GLU A 201 -13.61 -50.63 -17.34
C GLU A 201 -12.33 -50.04 -17.97
N GLU A 202 -11.47 -49.39 -17.19
CA GLU A 202 -10.23 -48.77 -17.70
C GLU A 202 -9.18 -49.82 -18.10
N PHE A 203 -9.17 -51.00 -17.47
CA PHE A 203 -8.24 -52.08 -17.78
C PHE A 203 -8.79 -53.10 -18.81
N ALA A 204 -10.10 -53.18 -19.01
CA ALA A 204 -10.71 -54.04 -20.04
C ALA A 204 -10.67 -53.40 -21.44
N ASP A 205 -10.81 -52.07 -21.51
CA ASP A 205 -10.49 -51.34 -22.72
C ASP A 205 -8.96 -51.35 -22.87
N ASN A 206 -8.42 -52.20 -23.76
CA ASN A 206 -7.03 -52.13 -24.24
C ASN A 206 -6.80 -50.84 -25.05
N LYS A 207 -7.08 -49.68 -24.46
CA LYS A 207 -6.62 -48.40 -24.93
C LYS A 207 -5.12 -48.39 -24.66
N GLU A 208 -4.35 -48.66 -25.70
CA GLU A 208 -2.93 -48.34 -25.72
C GLU A 208 -2.79 -46.91 -25.22
N PHE A 209 -2.34 -46.72 -23.99
CA PHE A 209 -1.89 -45.42 -23.53
C PHE A 209 -0.75 -45.08 -24.49
N PRO A 210 -0.88 -44.06 -25.38
CA PRO A 210 0.30 -43.60 -26.08
C PRO A 210 1.30 -43.25 -24.97
N LEU A 211 2.50 -43.82 -25.04
CA LEU A 211 3.61 -43.48 -24.15
C LEU A 211 3.82 -41.97 -24.25
N VAL A 212 3.13 -41.21 -23.40
CA VAL A 212 3.26 -39.77 -23.34
C VAL A 212 4.61 -39.55 -22.67
N ASP A 213 5.59 -39.13 -23.46
CA ASP A 213 6.87 -38.61 -22.99
C ASP A 213 6.59 -37.50 -21.97
N TYR A 214 6.64 -37.86 -20.68
CA TYR A 214 6.42 -36.94 -19.55
C TYR A 214 7.43 -35.77 -19.54
N SER A 215 8.53 -35.91 -20.30
CA SER A 215 9.52 -34.86 -20.51
C SER A 215 8.98 -33.68 -21.33
N TYR A 216 8.21 -33.93 -22.40
CA TYR A 216 7.80 -32.86 -23.32
C TYR A 216 6.63 -32.03 -22.78
N ARG A 217 5.68 -32.64 -22.07
CA ARG A 217 4.52 -31.91 -21.53
C ARG A 217 4.90 -31.05 -20.33
N ALA A 218 5.77 -31.55 -19.45
CA ALA A 218 6.30 -30.79 -18.32
C ALA A 218 7.20 -29.64 -18.79
N LEU A 219 8.03 -29.85 -19.82
CA LEU A 219 8.84 -28.79 -20.42
C LEU A 219 7.97 -27.78 -21.17
N SER A 220 6.92 -28.18 -21.88
CA SER A 220 6.01 -27.22 -22.52
C SER A 220 5.23 -26.37 -21.51
N ALA A 221 4.83 -26.95 -20.37
CA ALA A 221 4.17 -26.22 -19.30
C ALA A 221 5.14 -25.20 -18.67
N LEU A 222 6.40 -25.61 -18.44
CA LEU A 222 7.43 -24.75 -17.86
C LEU A 222 7.92 -23.64 -18.82
N VAL A 223 7.95 -23.92 -20.13
CA VAL A 223 8.33 -22.95 -21.18
C VAL A 223 7.20 -21.94 -21.44
N ASN A 224 5.94 -22.38 -21.34
CA ASN A 224 4.78 -21.48 -21.43
C ASN A 224 4.63 -20.59 -20.18
N ASP A 225 5.04 -21.07 -18.99
CA ASP A 225 5.01 -20.26 -17.75
C ASP A 225 6.10 -19.18 -17.70
N ARG A 226 7.24 -19.37 -18.39
CA ARG A 226 8.37 -18.44 -18.35
C ARG A 226 8.39 -17.37 -19.44
N THR A 227 7.54 -17.49 -20.46
CA THR A 227 7.49 -16.55 -21.59
C THR A 227 6.42 -15.47 -21.47
N ARG A 228 5.65 -15.42 -20.37
CA ARG A 228 4.66 -14.34 -20.16
C ARG A 228 4.89 -13.56 -18.86
N PRO A 229 5.64 -12.45 -18.92
CA PRO A 229 5.57 -11.45 -17.87
C PRO A 229 4.25 -10.69 -18.02
N GLY A 230 3.27 -10.97 -17.16
CA GLY A 230 2.20 -10.05 -16.76
C GLY A 230 1.23 -9.52 -17.83
N TYR A 231 -0.07 -9.58 -17.50
CA TYR A 231 -1.20 -8.91 -18.16
C TYR A 231 -1.81 -9.62 -19.40
N GLY A 232 -2.79 -10.50 -19.14
CA GLY A 232 -4.17 -10.20 -19.58
C GLY A 232 -4.77 -10.85 -20.82
N LEU A 233 -4.42 -12.09 -21.21
CA LEU A 233 -5.07 -12.71 -22.40
C LEU A 233 -5.62 -14.13 -22.31
N ASP A 234 -5.47 -14.88 -21.20
CA ASP A 234 -6.11 -16.21 -21.09
C ASP A 234 -7.52 -16.17 -20.45
N GLU A 235 -7.96 -14.99 -19.99
CA GLU A 235 -9.37 -14.82 -19.57
C GLU A 235 -10.32 -14.77 -20.77
N ARG A 236 -9.87 -14.37 -21.97
CA ARG A 236 -10.80 -14.18 -23.11
C ARG A 236 -11.40 -15.49 -23.60
N GLU A 237 -10.61 -16.54 -23.82
CA GLU A 237 -11.16 -17.84 -24.26
C GLU A 237 -12.06 -18.49 -23.18
N GLY A 238 -11.71 -18.33 -21.90
CA GLY A 238 -12.56 -18.73 -20.78
C GLY A 238 -13.87 -17.93 -20.69
N ILE A 239 -13.81 -16.62 -20.89
CA ILE A 239 -14.97 -15.72 -20.87
C ILE A 239 -15.88 -15.99 -22.09
N TYR A 240 -15.35 -16.17 -23.29
CA TYR A 240 -16.19 -16.47 -24.46
C TYR A 240 -16.91 -17.80 -24.30
N SER A 241 -16.24 -18.85 -23.79
CA SER A 241 -16.89 -20.14 -23.57
C SER A 241 -17.95 -20.08 -22.45
N THR A 242 -17.72 -19.31 -21.39
CA THR A 242 -18.71 -19.13 -20.30
C THR A 242 -19.88 -18.25 -20.74
N VAL A 243 -19.63 -17.18 -21.48
CA VAL A 243 -20.68 -16.31 -22.03
C VAL A 243 -21.54 -17.06 -23.04
N VAL A 244 -20.95 -17.84 -23.95
CA VAL A 244 -21.72 -18.66 -24.90
C VAL A 244 -22.56 -19.70 -24.19
N ARG A 245 -22.02 -20.37 -23.16
CA ARG A 245 -22.76 -21.32 -22.31
C ARG A 245 -23.93 -20.65 -21.59
N GLU A 246 -23.70 -19.47 -21.01
CA GLU A 246 -24.76 -18.69 -20.36
C GLU A 246 -25.84 -18.24 -21.34
N LEU A 247 -25.45 -17.85 -22.57
CA LEU A 247 -26.40 -17.44 -23.60
C LEU A 247 -27.27 -18.61 -24.08
N VAL A 248 -26.66 -19.79 -24.20
CA VAL A 248 -27.34 -21.03 -24.63
C VAL A 248 -28.09 -21.69 -23.48
N GLY A 249 -27.88 -21.24 -22.23
CA GLY A 249 -28.52 -21.82 -21.05
C GLY A 249 -27.92 -23.16 -20.62
N THR A 250 -26.81 -23.60 -21.21
CA THR A 250 -26.24 -24.93 -20.98
C THR A 250 -24.94 -24.89 -20.19
N SER A 251 -24.66 -25.97 -19.49
CA SER A 251 -23.44 -26.23 -18.73
C SER A 251 -22.52 -27.19 -19.50
N PHE A 252 -21.43 -27.64 -18.86
CA PHE A 252 -20.52 -28.61 -19.47
C PHE A 252 -21.29 -29.90 -19.84
N ARG A 253 -21.07 -30.41 -21.06
CA ARG A 253 -21.76 -31.59 -21.65
C ARG A 253 -23.24 -31.39 -21.99
N GLY A 254 -23.72 -30.16 -22.21
CA GLY A 254 -25.07 -29.90 -22.72
C GLY A 254 -26.18 -30.10 -21.69
N ARG A 255 -25.84 -30.12 -20.40
CA ARG A 255 -26.79 -30.19 -19.28
C ARG A 255 -27.38 -28.80 -18.97
N PRO A 256 -28.53 -28.71 -18.28
CA PRO A 256 -29.12 -27.43 -17.91
C PRO A 256 -28.15 -26.59 -17.09
N GLY A 257 -27.96 -25.33 -17.49
CA GLY A 257 -27.07 -24.39 -16.85
C GLY A 257 -27.73 -23.67 -15.67
N PHE A 258 -26.94 -22.85 -14.96
CA PHE A 258 -27.40 -22.13 -13.77
C PHE A 258 -28.70 -21.33 -14.00
N ALA A 259 -28.85 -20.68 -15.16
CA ALA A 259 -30.03 -19.87 -15.46
C ALA A 259 -31.32 -20.70 -15.61
N GLU A 260 -31.22 -21.95 -16.09
CA GLU A 260 -32.38 -22.84 -16.23
C GLU A 260 -32.76 -23.44 -14.87
N VAL A 261 -31.76 -23.85 -14.09
CA VAL A 261 -31.94 -24.35 -12.72
C VAL A 261 -32.52 -23.27 -11.81
N GLU A 262 -32.01 -22.03 -11.90
CA GLU A 262 -32.53 -20.89 -11.13
C GLU A 262 -34.00 -20.62 -11.47
N LYS A 263 -34.36 -20.64 -12.76
CA LYS A 263 -35.77 -20.48 -13.18
C LYS A 263 -36.66 -21.59 -12.63
N ALA A 264 -36.23 -22.85 -12.72
CA ALA A 264 -36.98 -23.99 -12.21
C ALA A 264 -37.20 -23.89 -10.70
N LEU A 265 -36.16 -23.56 -9.93
CA LEU A 265 -36.25 -23.37 -8.49
C LEU A 265 -37.18 -22.21 -8.10
N MET A 266 -37.13 -21.09 -8.83
CA MET A 266 -38.03 -19.96 -8.57
C MET A 266 -39.49 -20.34 -8.84
N THR A 267 -39.77 -21.09 -9.89
CA THR A 267 -41.14 -21.56 -10.16
C THR A 267 -41.65 -22.54 -9.09
N GLU A 268 -40.78 -23.38 -8.52
CA GLU A 268 -41.16 -24.27 -7.41
C GLU A 268 -41.47 -23.49 -6.13
N ILE A 269 -40.66 -22.47 -5.81
CA ILE A 269 -40.89 -21.60 -4.65
C ILE A 269 -42.21 -20.84 -4.78
N GLU A 270 -42.53 -20.34 -5.98
CA GLU A 270 -43.80 -19.66 -6.25
C GLU A 270 -45.00 -20.62 -6.09
N LEU A 271 -44.90 -21.83 -6.64
CA LEU A 271 -45.94 -22.86 -6.51
C LEU A 271 -46.15 -23.29 -5.05
N ASP A 272 -45.09 -23.38 -4.25
CA ASP A 272 -45.21 -23.73 -2.84
C ASP A 272 -45.73 -22.56 -2.00
N ALA A 273 -45.37 -21.32 -2.33
CA ALA A 273 -45.96 -20.13 -1.71
C ALA A 273 -47.46 -20.02 -1.98
N GLU A 274 -47.92 -20.35 -3.19
CA GLU A 274 -49.36 -20.37 -3.53
C GLU A 274 -50.12 -21.46 -2.76
N LYS A 275 -49.54 -22.65 -2.58
CA LYS A 275 -50.15 -23.71 -1.75
C LYS A 275 -50.27 -23.29 -0.29
N THR A 276 -49.25 -22.64 0.27
CA THR A 276 -49.28 -22.19 1.68
C THR A 276 -50.24 -21.04 1.96
N ASN A 277 -50.62 -20.26 0.95
CA ASN A 277 -51.64 -19.20 1.08
C ASN A 277 -53.06 -19.69 0.79
N ALA A 278 -53.21 -20.91 0.27
CA ALA A 278 -54.50 -21.54 -0.05
C ALA A 278 -55.03 -22.47 1.06
N GLU A 279 -54.19 -22.79 2.06
CA GLU A 279 -54.55 -23.44 3.33
C GLU A 279 -54.84 -22.40 4.43
#